data_AF-A0A8S3WA69-F1
#
_entry.id   AF-A0A8S3WA69-F1
#
_cell.length_a   1.000
_cell.length_b   1.000
_cell.length_c   1.000
_cell.angle_alpha   90.00
_cell.angle_beta   90.00
_cell.angle_gamma   90.00
#
_symmetry.space_group_name_H-M   'P 1'
#
loop_
_entity.id
_entity.type
_entity.pdbx_description
1 polymer ?
#
loop_
_entity_poly.entity_id
_entity_poly.type
_entity_poly.pdbx_seq_one_letter_code
_entity_poly.pdbx_strand_id
1 'polypeptide(L)'
;MQKVKTESIGDDDRIADPDFVPDLEVMPIYTDDFEEVDGVNIDTIIENIEYSSSTSQPPTPSETFPHPGPSSRPGSSGRSQAKQKLNLQKYLSVDEQICSTKARHNLKRYNGKKPHKWGYKIYVLIGVSGFAYKFEPETGAENVVGPNEPNLGAAANVVVRLAREIPRNQNYRLYFDNYFTSLLLLEYFTKQRILSLGTIRRNRIPDCKLPAEKEISKTERSYSVEYVACVQGTDISTVAWKDNKIVTLASSFVGELPKSQVSRYNKPHKR
;
A
#
# COMPACT_ATOMS: atom_id res chain seq x y z
N MET A 1 -58.77 10.00 15.59
CA MET A 1 -58.92 10.98 16.69
C MET A 1 -58.01 10.55 17.83
N GLN A 2 -57.35 11.52 18.47
CA GLN A 2 -56.42 11.44 19.62
C GLN A 2 -54.95 11.05 19.39
N LYS A 3 -54.13 11.69 20.23
CA LYS A 3 -52.78 12.25 20.05
C LYS A 3 -51.82 11.67 21.10
N VAL A 4 -50.56 11.51 20.69
CA VAL A 4 -49.29 11.87 21.37
C VAL A 4 -48.90 11.21 22.71
N LYS A 5 -47.73 10.56 22.73
CA LYS A 5 -46.57 11.02 23.53
C LYS A 5 -45.23 10.50 22.98
N THR A 6 -44.37 11.45 22.65
CA THR A 6 -42.92 11.34 22.49
C THR A 6 -42.24 11.41 23.85
N GLU A 7 -41.17 10.64 24.05
CA GLU A 7 -40.02 11.03 24.86
C GLU A 7 -38.79 10.19 24.41
N SER A 8 -37.64 10.80 24.59
CA SER A 8 -36.39 10.61 23.85
C SER A 8 -35.22 10.22 24.76
N ILE A 9 -34.11 9.85 24.11
CA ILE A 9 -32.70 9.93 24.54
C ILE A 9 -32.04 8.60 24.95
N GLY A 10 -30.98 8.32 24.19
CA GLY A 10 -29.92 7.35 24.40
C GLY A 10 -28.91 7.46 23.25
N ASP A 11 -28.41 8.68 23.01
CA ASP A 11 -27.28 8.97 22.13
C ASP A 11 -25.99 8.46 22.78
N ASP A 12 -25.18 7.67 22.08
CA ASP A 12 -23.76 7.47 22.38
C ASP A 12 -22.96 7.12 21.11
N ASP A 13 -22.36 8.17 20.54
CA ASP A 13 -21.05 8.30 19.90
C ASP A 13 -20.65 7.42 18.70
N ARG A 14 -21.07 7.87 17.51
CA ARG A 14 -20.24 7.83 16.30
C ARG A 14 -19.96 9.26 15.84
N ILE A 15 -19.15 9.96 16.60
CA ILE A 15 -18.63 11.27 16.19
C ILE A 15 -17.69 11.03 15.01
N ALA A 16 -18.18 11.34 13.81
CA ALA A 16 -17.29 11.74 12.72
C ALA A 16 -16.50 12.94 13.23
N ASP A 17 -15.17 12.88 13.11
CA ASP A 17 -14.26 13.96 13.51
C ASP A 17 -14.77 15.30 12.95
N PRO A 18 -15.30 16.20 13.80
CA PRO A 18 -15.88 17.47 13.36
C PRO A 18 -14.81 18.43 12.84
N ASP A 19 -13.52 18.10 13.04
CA ASP A 19 -12.38 18.88 12.58
C ASP A 19 -11.81 18.36 11.25
N PHE A 20 -12.55 17.50 10.51
CA PHE A 20 -12.17 17.13 9.14
C PHE A 20 -12.32 18.31 8.17
N VAL A 21 -11.29 19.16 8.16
CA VAL A 21 -10.97 20.07 7.07
C VAL A 21 -9.74 19.48 6.37
N PRO A 22 -9.84 18.98 5.11
CA PRO A 22 -8.65 18.67 4.37
C PRO A 22 -7.95 20.00 4.07
N ASP A 23 -6.89 20.30 4.82
CA ASP A 23 -5.97 21.39 4.50
C ASP A 23 -5.36 21.12 3.12
N LEU A 24 -6.03 21.64 2.09
CA LEU A 24 -5.48 21.86 0.76
C LEU A 24 -4.75 23.20 0.73
N GLU A 25 -4.00 23.51 1.79
CA GLU A 25 -2.98 24.54 1.68
C GLU A 25 -1.95 24.04 0.67
N VAL A 26 -1.73 24.87 -0.35
CA VAL A 26 -0.63 24.70 -1.30
C VAL A 26 0.64 24.67 -0.47
N MET A 27 1.15 23.46 -0.23
CA MET A 27 2.42 23.26 0.46
C MET A 27 3.47 24.13 -0.27
N PRO A 28 4.21 24.99 0.46
CA PRO A 28 5.30 25.73 -0.15
C PRO A 28 6.25 24.73 -0.77
N ILE A 29 6.73 25.05 -1.98
CA ILE A 29 7.84 24.35 -2.60
C ILE A 29 9.01 24.53 -1.62
N TYR A 30 9.32 23.52 -0.82
CA TYR A 30 10.53 23.49 -0.02
C TYR A 30 11.71 23.52 -1.00
N THR A 31 12.26 24.71 -1.22
CA THR A 31 13.67 24.82 -1.61
C THR A 31 14.45 24.57 -0.34
N ASP A 32 14.64 23.29 0.00
CA ASP A 32 15.62 22.92 1.00
C ASP A 32 16.98 23.34 0.44
N ASP A 33 17.61 24.29 1.12
CA ASP A 33 19.05 24.48 1.07
C ASP A 33 19.66 23.15 1.52
N PHE A 34 20.10 22.35 0.55
CA PHE A 34 20.85 21.13 0.82
C PHE A 34 22.13 21.53 1.55
N GLU A 35 22.19 21.30 2.86
CA GLU A 35 23.48 21.09 3.51
C GLU A 35 24.13 19.90 2.79
N GLU A 36 25.31 20.14 2.25
CA GLU A 36 26.14 19.15 1.57
C GLU A 36 26.58 18.12 2.62
N VAL A 37 25.73 17.10 2.84
CA VAL A 37 26.08 15.95 3.66
C VAL A 37 27.16 15.19 2.90
N ASP A 38 28.32 14.98 3.54
CA ASP A 38 29.45 14.24 2.98
C ASP A 38 28.96 13.01 2.21
N GLY A 39 29.35 12.95 0.94
CA GLY A 39 28.81 12.01 -0.04
C GLY A 39 28.79 10.59 0.50
N VAL A 40 27.62 9.95 0.40
CA VAL A 40 27.47 8.52 0.66
C VAL A 40 28.47 7.77 -0.21
N ASN A 41 29.46 7.10 0.41
CA ASN A 41 30.47 6.33 -0.32
C ASN A 41 29.80 5.11 -0.97
N ILE A 42 29.45 5.26 -2.25
CA ILE A 42 28.73 4.26 -3.05
C ILE A 42 29.55 2.97 -3.13
N ASP A 43 30.88 3.04 -3.22
CA ASP A 43 31.76 1.87 -3.32
C ASP A 43 31.70 1.04 -2.03
N THR A 44 31.68 1.69 -0.86
CA THR A 44 31.51 1.01 0.42
C THR A 44 30.14 0.34 0.54
N ILE A 45 29.08 0.92 -0.02
CA ILE A 45 27.75 0.29 -0.04
C ILE A 45 27.75 -0.93 -0.96
N ILE A 46 28.35 -0.82 -2.15
CA ILE A 46 28.46 -1.93 -3.10
C ILE A 46 29.27 -3.08 -2.50
N GLU A 47 30.44 -2.81 -1.93
CA GLU A 47 31.27 -3.82 -1.26
C GLU A 47 30.54 -4.52 -0.12
N ASN A 48 29.77 -3.78 0.69
CA ASN A 48 28.97 -4.38 1.76
C ASN A 48 27.81 -5.25 1.24
N ILE A 49 27.20 -4.87 0.12
CA ILE A 49 26.15 -5.67 -0.54
C ILE A 49 26.78 -6.97 -1.09
N GLU A 50 27.93 -6.89 -1.74
CA GLU A 50 28.66 -8.05 -2.29
C GLU A 50 29.19 -8.99 -1.18
N TYR A 51 29.64 -8.43 -0.06
CA TYR A 51 30.05 -9.20 1.13
C TYR A 51 28.86 -9.94 1.78
N SER A 52 27.70 -9.29 1.89
CA SER A 52 26.51 -9.91 2.46
C SER A 52 25.96 -11.08 1.61
N SER A 53 26.16 -11.03 0.29
CA SER A 53 25.71 -12.07 -0.64
C SER A 53 26.68 -13.25 -0.73
N SER A 54 27.99 -13.03 -0.60
CA SER A 54 29.00 -14.10 -0.53
C SER A 54 28.95 -14.94 0.75
N THR A 55 28.43 -14.40 1.86
CA THR A 55 28.27 -15.13 3.13
C THR A 55 27.11 -16.15 3.11
N SER A 56 26.31 -16.19 2.04
CA SER A 56 25.14 -17.07 1.91
C SER A 56 25.34 -18.27 0.98
N GLN A 57 26.56 -18.48 0.45
CA GLN A 57 26.85 -19.68 -0.34
C GLN A 57 27.03 -20.90 0.58
N PRO A 58 26.37 -22.05 0.30
CA PRO A 58 26.63 -23.28 1.05
C PRO A 58 28.09 -23.72 0.83
N PRO A 59 28.79 -24.21 1.87
CA PRO A 59 30.19 -24.59 1.73
C PRO A 59 30.33 -25.77 0.76
N THR A 60 31.22 -25.63 -0.22
CA THR A 60 31.72 -26.73 -1.03
C THR A 60 32.56 -27.68 -0.16
N PRO A 61 32.45 -29.01 -0.33
CA PRO A 61 33.17 -29.95 0.51
C PRO A 61 34.65 -30.04 0.15
N SER A 62 35.48 -29.65 1.13
CA SER A 62 36.82 -30.15 1.51
C SER A 62 37.88 -30.45 0.43
N GLU A 63 39.05 -29.80 0.58
CA GLU A 63 40.33 -30.51 0.70
C GLU A 63 41.23 -29.80 1.74
N THR A 64 41.83 -30.60 2.62
CA THR A 64 42.66 -30.26 3.79
C THR A 64 44.09 -29.88 3.41
N PHE A 65 44.74 -28.97 4.16
CA PHE A 65 45.98 -29.21 4.93
C PHE A 65 46.39 -27.95 5.76
N PRO A 66 47.09 -28.08 6.90
CA PRO A 66 47.26 -27.02 7.91
C PRO A 66 48.67 -26.40 7.94
N HIS A 67 48.80 -25.13 8.34
CA HIS A 67 49.95 -24.63 9.13
C HIS A 67 49.60 -23.36 9.94
N PRO A 68 50.26 -23.12 11.10
CA PRO A 68 49.82 -22.17 12.14
C PRO A 68 50.66 -20.88 12.23
N GLY A 69 50.06 -19.79 12.72
CA GLY A 69 50.79 -18.62 13.26
C GLY A 69 49.99 -17.31 13.25
N PRO A 70 50.11 -16.45 14.28
CA PRO A 70 48.98 -15.68 14.81
C PRO A 70 48.92 -14.22 14.36
N SER A 71 47.71 -13.68 14.20
CA SER A 71 47.44 -12.25 14.39
C SER A 71 46.05 -12.08 14.97
N SER A 72 46.01 -11.94 16.30
CA SER A 72 44.86 -11.49 17.06
C SER A 72 44.51 -10.06 16.63
N ARG A 73 43.54 -9.90 15.73
CA ARG A 73 42.84 -8.61 15.59
C ARG A 73 41.81 -8.49 16.73
N PRO A 74 41.70 -7.31 17.38
CA PRO A 74 40.81 -7.13 18.52
C PRO A 74 39.36 -7.39 18.10
N GLY A 75 38.63 -8.08 18.97
CA GLY A 75 37.24 -8.42 18.76
C GLY A 75 36.42 -7.23 18.32
N SER A 76 35.75 -7.37 17.17
CA SER A 76 34.57 -6.59 16.86
C SER A 76 33.49 -6.99 17.85
N SER A 77 33.54 -6.39 19.04
CA SER A 77 32.43 -6.33 19.98
C SER A 77 31.18 -6.03 19.16
N GLY A 78 30.26 -6.98 19.13
CA GLY A 78 29.04 -6.89 18.34
C GLY A 78 28.32 -5.59 18.68
N ARG A 79 28.43 -4.60 17.79
CA ARG A 79 27.42 -3.56 17.70
C ARG A 79 26.18 -4.28 17.21
N SER A 80 25.38 -4.77 18.16
CA SER A 80 23.95 -4.89 17.98
C SER A 80 23.50 -3.50 17.52
N GLN A 81 23.46 -3.30 16.20
CA GLN A 81 22.81 -2.13 15.64
C GLN A 81 21.35 -2.35 15.98
N ALA A 82 20.90 -1.70 17.06
CA ALA A 82 19.48 -1.51 17.28
C ALA A 82 18.96 -0.87 15.99
N LYS A 83 18.29 -1.65 15.13
CA LYS A 83 17.60 -1.12 13.97
C LYS A 83 16.63 -0.10 14.52
N GLN A 84 16.96 1.18 14.38
CA GLN A 84 16.01 2.25 14.64
C GLN A 84 14.84 1.99 13.70
N LYS A 85 13.74 1.51 14.28
CA LYS A 85 12.53 1.24 13.53
C LYS A 85 11.97 2.61 13.16
N LEU A 86 12.05 2.95 11.88
CA LEU A 86 11.51 4.21 11.39
C LEU A 86 10.02 4.25 11.72
N ASN A 87 9.54 5.38 12.25
CA ASN A 87 8.12 5.53 12.55
C ASN A 87 7.33 5.63 11.24
N LEU A 88 6.41 4.70 11.02
CA LEU A 88 5.54 4.72 9.84
C LEU A 88 4.51 5.86 9.99
N GLN A 89 4.33 6.62 8.91
CA GLN A 89 3.23 7.57 8.76
C GLN A 89 1.87 6.84 8.76
N LYS A 90 0.82 7.53 9.23
CA LYS A 90 -0.53 6.94 9.38
C LYS A 90 -1.21 6.60 8.05
N TYR A 91 -0.83 7.27 6.97
CA TYR A 91 -1.36 7.05 5.62
C TYR A 91 -0.28 6.40 4.77
N LEU A 92 -0.57 5.19 4.31
CA LEU A 92 0.38 4.34 3.59
C LEU A 92 -0.26 3.83 2.31
N SER A 93 0.53 3.65 1.26
CA SER A 93 0.08 3.06 0.00
C SER A 93 0.97 1.90 -0.42
N VAL A 94 0.38 0.88 -1.05
CA VAL A 94 1.10 -0.18 -1.75
C VAL A 94 0.86 -0.05 -3.25
N ASP A 95 1.95 0.06 -4.00
CA ASP A 95 1.93 0.14 -5.46
C ASP A 95 3.15 -0.56 -6.08
N GLU A 96 3.17 -0.63 -7.40
CA GLU A 96 4.22 -1.18 -8.22
C GLU A 96 5.09 -0.10 -8.88
N GLN A 97 6.41 -0.30 -8.80
CA GLN A 97 7.39 0.54 -9.48
C GLN A 97 8.22 -0.30 -10.46
N ILE A 98 8.60 0.31 -11.58
CA ILE A 98 9.54 -0.27 -12.54
C ILE A 98 10.89 0.43 -12.37
N CYS A 99 11.90 -0.33 -11.99
CA CYS A 99 13.30 0.10 -12.02
C CYS A 99 13.88 -0.27 -13.38
N SER A 100 14.04 0.72 -14.26
CA SER A 100 14.56 0.51 -15.61
C SER A 100 15.96 -0.10 -15.59
N THR A 101 16.22 -1.09 -16.43
CA THR A 101 17.56 -1.68 -16.53
C THR A 101 17.87 -2.14 -17.95
N LYS A 102 19.15 -2.10 -18.32
CA LYS A 102 19.70 -2.72 -19.54
C LYS A 102 20.17 -4.16 -19.31
N ALA A 103 20.18 -4.63 -18.06
CA ALA A 103 20.64 -5.96 -17.71
C ALA A 103 19.86 -7.07 -18.43
N ARG A 104 20.54 -8.18 -18.71
CA ARG A 104 19.95 -9.40 -19.25
C ARG A 104 19.71 -10.35 -18.09
N HIS A 105 18.48 -10.34 -17.57
CA HIS A 105 18.08 -11.16 -16.43
C HIS A 105 16.64 -11.66 -16.61
N ASN A 106 16.34 -12.86 -16.11
CA ASN A 106 15.03 -13.52 -16.24
C ASN A 106 13.91 -12.82 -15.44
N LEU A 107 14.26 -12.13 -14.35
CA LEU A 107 13.31 -11.33 -13.56
C LEU A 107 12.91 -10.00 -14.22
N LYS A 108 13.51 -9.65 -15.36
CA LYS A 108 13.12 -8.45 -16.09
C LYS A 108 11.69 -8.60 -16.60
N ARG A 109 10.89 -7.55 -16.45
CA ARG A 109 9.49 -7.49 -16.86
C ARG A 109 9.28 -6.43 -17.92
N TYR A 110 8.33 -6.71 -18.82
CA TYR A 110 7.81 -5.74 -19.77
C TYR A 110 6.49 -5.17 -19.25
N ASN A 111 6.36 -3.85 -19.24
CA ASN A 111 5.11 -3.15 -18.98
C ASN A 111 4.91 -2.03 -20.00
N GLY A 112 4.10 -2.31 -21.03
CA GLY A 112 3.86 -1.37 -22.13
C GLY A 112 3.19 -0.05 -21.73
N LYS A 113 2.60 0.03 -20.53
CA LYS A 113 1.94 1.23 -20.02
C LYS A 113 2.86 2.18 -19.26
N LYS A 114 4.12 1.79 -18.98
CA LYS A 114 5.09 2.63 -18.25
C LYS A 114 6.03 3.32 -19.25
N PRO A 115 6.56 4.53 -18.94
CA PRO A 115 7.48 5.26 -19.82
C PRO A 115 8.71 4.43 -20.19
N HIS A 116 9.34 3.82 -19.19
CA HIS A 116 10.38 2.80 -19.37
C HIS A 116 9.73 1.43 -19.31
N LYS A 117 9.56 0.81 -20.49
CA LYS A 117 8.77 -0.42 -20.61
C LYS A 117 9.47 -1.67 -20.09
N TRP A 118 10.80 -1.66 -19.97
CA TRP A 118 11.59 -2.79 -19.51
C TRP A 118 12.32 -2.45 -18.21
N GLY A 119 12.16 -3.30 -17.20
CA GLY A 119 12.82 -3.11 -15.92
C GLY A 119 12.53 -4.23 -14.92
N TYR A 120 13.10 -4.13 -13.73
CA TYR A 120 12.66 -4.94 -12.60
C TYR A 120 11.39 -4.32 -12.03
N LYS A 121 10.35 -5.12 -11.87
CA LYS A 121 9.17 -4.69 -11.13
C LYS A 121 9.42 -4.92 -9.65
N ILE A 122 9.16 -3.91 -8.85
CA ILE A 122 9.19 -3.97 -7.40
C ILE A 122 7.84 -3.53 -6.86
N TYR A 123 7.38 -4.16 -5.79
CA TYR A 123 6.25 -3.71 -5.00
C TYR A 123 6.78 -2.86 -3.85
N VAL A 124 6.13 -1.73 -3.55
CA VAL A 124 6.66 -0.74 -2.59
C VAL A 124 5.55 -0.33 -1.63
N LEU A 125 5.86 -0.29 -0.33
CA LEU A 125 5.08 0.37 0.72
C LEU A 125 5.62 1.79 0.90
N ILE A 126 4.79 2.79 0.66
CA ILE A 126 5.18 4.20 0.66
C ILE A 126 4.30 5.01 1.64
N GLY A 127 4.90 5.99 2.30
CA GLY A 127 4.17 7.00 3.09
C GLY A 127 3.57 8.09 2.24
N VAL A 128 2.67 8.87 2.84
CA VAL A 128 2.10 10.07 2.20
C VAL A 128 3.16 11.11 1.81
N SER A 129 4.30 11.15 2.51
CA SER A 129 5.44 12.00 2.12
C SER A 129 6.21 11.52 0.89
N GLY A 130 5.86 10.37 0.31
CA GLY A 130 6.63 9.72 -0.75
C GLY A 130 7.82 8.89 -0.25
N PHE A 131 8.01 8.76 1.06
CA PHE A 131 9.09 7.93 1.61
C PHE A 131 8.77 6.43 1.47
N ALA A 132 9.68 5.67 0.86
CA ALA A 132 9.54 4.22 0.70
C ALA A 132 10.02 3.48 1.97
N TYR A 133 9.10 2.84 2.68
CA TYR A 133 9.40 2.11 3.91
C TYR A 133 9.88 0.68 3.65
N LYS A 134 9.33 0.04 2.62
CA LYS A 134 9.62 -1.36 2.30
C LYS A 134 9.41 -1.63 0.83
N PHE A 135 10.21 -2.52 0.27
CA PHE A 135 10.02 -3.01 -1.09
C PHE A 135 10.27 -4.51 -1.20
N GLU A 136 9.65 -5.13 -2.19
CA GLU A 136 9.79 -6.55 -2.53
C GLU A 136 9.88 -6.70 -4.06
N PRO A 137 10.94 -7.30 -4.61
CA PRO A 137 11.01 -7.58 -6.05
C PRO A 137 9.95 -8.59 -6.50
N GLU A 138 9.35 -8.36 -7.68
CA GLU A 138 8.47 -9.36 -8.31
C GLU A 138 9.34 -10.51 -8.84
N THR A 139 9.10 -11.72 -8.31
CA THR A 139 9.84 -12.94 -8.66
C THR A 139 9.05 -13.87 -9.57
N GLY A 140 7.72 -13.74 -9.57
CA GLY A 140 6.78 -14.71 -10.14
C GLY A 140 6.35 -15.80 -9.15
N ALA A 141 6.84 -15.75 -7.91
CA ALA A 141 6.54 -16.71 -6.85
C ALA A 141 5.83 -16.04 -5.65
N GLU A 142 4.87 -15.15 -5.91
CA GLU A 142 4.25 -14.30 -4.88
C GLU A 142 3.22 -15.02 -3.99
N ASN A 143 2.97 -16.31 -4.23
CA ASN A 143 2.04 -17.13 -3.44
C ASN A 143 2.58 -17.55 -2.06
N VAL A 144 3.72 -17.01 -1.63
CA VAL A 144 4.28 -17.27 -0.29
C VAL A 144 3.42 -16.61 0.79
N VAL A 145 2.97 -17.41 1.75
CA VAL A 145 2.13 -16.99 2.88
C VAL A 145 2.92 -17.14 4.17
N GLY A 146 2.77 -16.18 5.09
CA GLY A 146 3.42 -16.25 6.40
C GLY A 146 2.76 -17.27 7.34
N PRO A 147 3.44 -17.65 8.44
CA PRO A 147 2.82 -18.46 9.48
C PRO A 147 1.57 -17.75 10.03
N ASN A 148 0.45 -18.47 10.11
CA ASN A 148 -0.84 -17.96 10.61
C ASN A 148 -1.50 -16.86 9.75
N GLU A 149 -1.03 -16.63 8.51
CA GLU A 149 -1.71 -15.75 7.56
C GLU A 149 -2.61 -16.58 6.62
N PRO A 150 -3.79 -16.09 6.23
CA PRO A 150 -4.60 -16.75 5.22
C PRO A 150 -3.97 -16.57 3.83
N ASN A 151 -4.20 -17.54 2.93
CA ASN A 151 -3.87 -17.35 1.52
C ASN A 151 -4.99 -16.55 0.83
N LEU A 152 -4.71 -15.30 0.48
CA LEU A 152 -5.66 -14.38 -0.15
C LEU A 152 -5.43 -14.23 -1.67
N GLY A 153 -4.50 -15.03 -2.22
CA GLY A 153 -4.05 -14.96 -3.60
C GLY A 153 -2.78 -14.12 -3.78
N ALA A 154 -2.00 -14.42 -4.81
CA ALA A 154 -0.67 -13.85 -5.08
C ALA A 154 -0.55 -12.34 -4.82
N ALA A 155 -1.41 -11.54 -5.45
CA ALA A 155 -1.38 -10.08 -5.32
C ALA A 155 -1.70 -9.61 -3.89
N ALA A 156 -2.74 -10.16 -3.26
CA ALA A 156 -3.10 -9.81 -1.89
C ALA A 156 -2.02 -10.22 -0.88
N ASN A 157 -1.39 -11.38 -1.09
CA ASN A 157 -0.31 -11.87 -0.23
C ASN A 157 0.91 -10.92 -0.26
N VAL A 158 1.23 -10.29 -1.39
CA VAL A 158 2.25 -9.22 -1.47
C VAL A 158 1.91 -8.08 -0.51
N VAL A 159 0.67 -7.59 -0.54
CA VAL A 159 0.24 -6.48 0.35
C VAL A 159 0.36 -6.88 1.81
N VAL A 160 -0.06 -8.10 2.16
CA VAL A 160 0.06 -8.63 3.53
C VAL A 160 1.53 -8.64 3.97
N ARG A 161 2.46 -9.13 3.13
CA ARG A 161 3.90 -9.17 3.43
C ARG A 161 4.51 -7.79 3.62
N LEU A 162 4.18 -6.84 2.75
CA LEU A 162 4.64 -5.45 2.86
C LEU A 162 4.09 -4.76 4.11
N ALA A 163 2.82 -5.02 4.45
CA ALA A 163 2.13 -4.39 5.57
C ALA A 163 2.48 -4.99 6.95
N ARG A 164 3.34 -6.01 7.05
CA ARG A 164 3.68 -6.67 8.34
C ARG A 164 4.20 -5.72 9.41
N GLU A 165 4.90 -4.66 9.00
CA GLU A 165 5.52 -3.71 9.92
C GLU A 165 4.56 -2.60 10.38
N ILE A 166 3.39 -2.49 9.76
CA ILE A 166 2.36 -1.52 10.14
C ILE A 166 1.85 -1.89 11.53
N PRO A 167 1.92 -0.96 12.51
CA PRO A 167 1.37 -1.20 13.84
C PRO A 167 -0.12 -1.51 13.79
N ARG A 168 -0.52 -2.60 14.47
CA ARG A 168 -1.91 -3.04 14.58
C ARG A 168 -2.63 -2.25 15.66
N ASN A 169 -3.96 -2.16 15.59
CA ASN A 169 -4.80 -1.47 16.58
C ASN A 169 -4.51 0.03 16.73
N GLN A 170 -3.99 0.66 15.67
CA GLN A 170 -3.62 2.07 15.67
C GLN A 170 -4.21 2.86 14.50
N ASN A 171 -5.25 2.31 13.87
CA ASN A 171 -6.03 2.92 12.80
C ASN A 171 -5.18 3.50 11.65
N TYR A 172 -4.08 2.81 11.31
CA TYR A 172 -3.34 3.10 10.09
C TYR A 172 -4.27 2.90 8.88
N ARG A 173 -4.09 3.73 7.86
CA ARG A 173 -4.85 3.70 6.62
C ARG A 173 -3.96 3.21 5.49
N LEU A 174 -4.34 2.07 4.91
CA LEU A 174 -3.61 1.42 3.84
C LEU A 174 -4.38 1.52 2.53
N TYR A 175 -3.76 2.14 1.54
CA TYR A 175 -4.31 2.29 0.20
C TYR A 175 -3.62 1.35 -0.78
N PHE A 176 -4.35 0.87 -1.78
CA PHE A 176 -3.77 0.06 -2.85
C PHE A 176 -4.61 0.15 -4.12
N ASP A 177 -4.00 -0.23 -5.24
CA ASP A 177 -4.61 -0.17 -6.56
C ASP A 177 -5.60 -1.34 -6.82
N ASN A 178 -6.17 -1.38 -8.03
CA ASN A 178 -7.08 -2.45 -8.42
C ASN A 178 -6.42 -3.79 -8.73
N TYR A 179 -5.11 -3.83 -8.94
CA TYR A 179 -4.40 -5.10 -9.09
C TYR A 179 -4.46 -5.86 -7.77
N PHE A 180 -4.20 -5.18 -6.64
CA PHE A 180 -4.21 -5.78 -5.31
C PHE A 180 -5.60 -5.94 -4.66
N THR A 181 -6.53 -5.03 -4.93
CA THR A 181 -7.79 -4.94 -4.18
C THR A 181 -8.68 -6.20 -4.32
N SER A 182 -9.09 -6.76 -3.19
CA SER A 182 -10.15 -7.77 -3.05
C SER A 182 -10.91 -7.57 -1.73
N LEU A 183 -12.18 -7.98 -1.66
CA LEU A 183 -12.99 -7.82 -0.44
C LEU A 183 -12.39 -8.59 0.75
N LEU A 184 -11.82 -9.77 0.51
CA LEU A 184 -11.15 -10.57 1.54
C LEU A 184 -9.88 -9.91 2.07
N LEU A 185 -9.16 -9.13 1.25
CA LEU A 185 -8.00 -8.37 1.71
C LEU A 185 -8.40 -7.24 2.66
N LEU A 186 -9.48 -6.52 2.34
CA LEU A 186 -10.03 -5.46 3.20
C LEU A 186 -10.52 -6.04 4.52
N GLU A 187 -11.24 -7.15 4.47
CA GLU A 187 -11.72 -7.90 5.63
C GLU A 187 -10.55 -8.30 6.56
N TYR A 188 -9.51 -8.90 5.98
CA TYR A 188 -8.31 -9.30 6.71
C TYR A 188 -7.65 -8.13 7.44
N PHE A 189 -7.44 -7.00 6.77
CA PHE A 189 -6.85 -5.83 7.40
C PHE A 189 -7.74 -5.22 8.48
N THR A 190 -9.06 -5.26 8.30
CA THR A 190 -10.02 -4.76 9.28
C THR A 190 -9.96 -5.57 10.57
N LYS A 191 -9.88 -6.91 10.49
CA LYS A 191 -9.64 -7.77 11.66
C LYS A 191 -8.33 -7.45 12.39
N GLN A 192 -7.33 -6.93 11.68
CA GLN A 192 -6.06 -6.48 12.23
C GLN A 192 -6.08 -4.99 12.67
N ARG A 193 -7.26 -4.35 12.67
CA ARG A 193 -7.47 -2.92 12.96
C ARG A 193 -6.57 -2.00 12.12
N ILE A 194 -6.42 -2.36 10.84
CA ILE A 194 -5.87 -1.50 9.78
C ILE A 194 -7.04 -1.16 8.85
N LEU A 195 -7.27 0.12 8.67
CA LEU A 195 -8.31 0.62 7.78
C LEU A 195 -7.76 0.57 6.36
N SER A 196 -8.55 0.12 5.39
CA SER A 196 -8.06 -0.02 4.01
C SER A 196 -9.07 0.41 2.96
N LEU A 197 -8.54 0.92 1.86
CA LEU A 197 -9.32 1.42 0.73
C LEU A 197 -8.56 1.20 -0.57
N GLY A 198 -9.27 0.73 -1.60
CA GLY A 198 -8.67 0.58 -2.92
C GLY A 198 -9.70 0.69 -4.04
N THR A 199 -9.20 0.91 -5.25
CA THR A 199 -10.05 0.76 -6.45
C THR A 199 -10.32 -0.72 -6.67
N ILE A 200 -11.56 -1.14 -6.89
CA ILE A 200 -11.91 -2.54 -7.09
C ILE A 200 -12.50 -2.76 -8.48
N ARG A 201 -12.14 -3.87 -9.11
CA ARG A 201 -12.81 -4.30 -10.34
C ARG A 201 -14.15 -4.92 -9.97
N ARG A 202 -15.23 -4.53 -10.63
CA ARG A 202 -16.59 -5.01 -10.32
C ARG A 202 -16.74 -6.52 -10.40
N ASN A 203 -16.00 -7.18 -11.28
CA ASN A 203 -16.00 -8.64 -11.39
C ASN A 203 -15.32 -9.36 -10.21
N ARG A 204 -14.70 -8.63 -9.27
CA ARG A 204 -14.17 -9.15 -8.00
C ARG A 204 -15.14 -8.95 -6.83
N ILE A 205 -16.30 -8.35 -7.06
CA ILE A 205 -17.38 -8.20 -6.07
C ILE A 205 -18.38 -9.33 -6.31
N PRO A 206 -18.48 -10.33 -5.42
CA PRO A 206 -19.47 -11.39 -5.52
C PRO A 206 -20.88 -10.80 -5.50
N ASP A 207 -21.76 -11.28 -6.39
CA ASP A 207 -23.15 -10.83 -6.50
C ASP A 207 -23.33 -9.30 -6.45
N CYS A 208 -22.42 -8.59 -7.15
CA CYS A 208 -22.33 -7.13 -7.15
C CYS A 208 -23.70 -6.46 -7.28
N LYS A 209 -24.14 -5.79 -6.20
CA LYS A 209 -25.44 -5.11 -6.11
C LYS A 209 -25.41 -3.65 -6.56
N LEU A 210 -24.25 -3.17 -7.01
CA LEU A 210 -24.15 -1.84 -7.61
C LEU A 210 -24.91 -1.81 -8.95
N PRO A 211 -25.57 -0.69 -9.30
CA PRO A 211 -26.24 -0.53 -10.60
C PRO A 211 -25.30 -0.83 -11.77
N ALA A 212 -25.85 -1.28 -12.90
CA ALA A 212 -25.04 -1.69 -14.04
C ALA A 212 -24.21 -0.52 -14.58
N GLU A 213 -23.01 -0.79 -15.11
CA GLU A 213 -22.16 0.29 -15.64
C GLU A 213 -22.88 1.09 -16.75
N LYS A 214 -23.73 0.43 -17.55
CA LYS A 214 -24.53 1.09 -18.58
C LYS A 214 -25.53 2.09 -18.00
N GLU A 215 -26.11 1.82 -16.84
CA GLU A 215 -27.06 2.72 -16.18
C GLU A 215 -26.34 3.94 -15.62
N ILE A 216 -25.23 3.71 -14.90
CA ILE A 216 -24.39 4.78 -14.35
C ILE A 216 -23.77 5.61 -15.49
N SER A 217 -23.41 5.00 -16.62
CA SER A 217 -22.86 5.73 -17.77
C SER A 217 -23.82 6.78 -18.35
N LYS A 218 -25.13 6.72 -18.05
CA LYS A 218 -26.14 7.69 -18.48
C LYS A 218 -26.42 8.80 -17.47
N THR A 219 -25.96 8.69 -16.22
CA THR A 219 -26.19 9.71 -15.18
C THR A 219 -25.31 10.95 -15.38
N GLU A 220 -25.42 11.95 -14.53
CA GLU A 220 -24.50 13.09 -14.54
C GLU A 220 -23.13 12.76 -13.95
N ARG A 221 -22.10 13.52 -14.33
CA ARG A 221 -20.80 13.49 -13.64
C ARG A 221 -21.05 13.83 -12.17
N SER A 222 -20.28 13.23 -11.27
CA SER A 222 -20.45 13.23 -9.80
C SER A 222 -21.54 12.32 -9.24
N TYR A 223 -22.33 11.65 -10.09
CA TYR A 223 -23.21 10.59 -9.60
C TYR A 223 -22.39 9.53 -8.84
N SER A 224 -22.85 9.17 -7.65
CA SER A 224 -22.30 8.09 -6.85
C SER A 224 -23.42 7.24 -6.28
N VAL A 225 -23.09 5.99 -5.97
CA VAL A 225 -23.98 5.04 -5.30
C VAL A 225 -23.16 4.06 -4.49
N GLU A 226 -23.58 3.84 -3.25
CA GLU A 226 -22.99 2.90 -2.31
C GLU A 226 -23.78 1.59 -2.19
N TYR A 227 -23.05 0.51 -1.96
CA TYR A 227 -23.57 -0.73 -1.43
C TYR A 227 -22.64 -1.25 -0.34
N VAL A 228 -23.18 -1.51 0.85
CA VAL A 228 -22.46 -2.10 1.98
C VAL A 228 -22.75 -3.59 2.04
N ALA A 229 -21.69 -4.39 2.05
CA ALA A 229 -21.76 -5.85 2.17
C ALA A 229 -21.08 -6.30 3.47
N CYS A 230 -21.69 -7.26 4.16
CA CYS A 230 -21.04 -7.97 5.25
C CYS A 230 -20.18 -9.10 4.67
N VAL A 231 -18.86 -8.99 4.80
CA VAL A 231 -17.87 -9.96 4.34
C VAL A 231 -17.24 -10.61 5.57
N GLN A 232 -17.59 -11.86 5.84
CA GLN A 232 -17.12 -12.62 7.01
C GLN A 232 -17.28 -11.88 8.36
N GLY A 233 -18.40 -11.16 8.53
CA GLY A 233 -18.68 -10.37 9.73
C GLY A 233 -18.08 -8.96 9.73
N THR A 234 -17.44 -8.54 8.65
CA THR A 234 -16.92 -7.18 8.48
C THR A 234 -17.74 -6.42 7.45
N ASP A 235 -18.25 -5.24 7.81
CA ASP A 235 -18.92 -4.37 6.86
C ASP A 235 -17.90 -3.69 5.93
N ILE A 236 -18.08 -3.90 4.63
CA ILE A 236 -17.25 -3.30 3.59
C ILE A 236 -18.15 -2.50 2.66
N SER A 237 -17.84 -1.23 2.53
CA SER A 237 -18.48 -0.33 1.59
C SER A 237 -17.90 -0.50 0.20
N THR A 238 -18.77 -0.59 -0.81
CA THR A 238 -18.41 -0.47 -2.21
C THR A 238 -19.13 0.73 -2.82
N VAL A 239 -18.36 1.66 -3.40
CA VAL A 239 -18.91 2.89 -3.97
C VAL A 239 -18.58 2.94 -5.45
N ALA A 240 -19.61 3.05 -6.29
CA ALA A 240 -19.44 3.42 -7.68
C ALA A 240 -19.55 4.94 -7.82
N TRP A 241 -18.56 5.57 -8.43
CA TRP A 241 -18.53 7.01 -8.67
C TRP A 241 -18.27 7.31 -10.14
N LYS A 242 -19.07 8.20 -10.71
CA LYS A 242 -18.93 8.65 -12.09
C LYS A 242 -18.15 9.97 -12.15
N ASP A 243 -16.92 9.90 -12.63
CA ASP A 243 -16.17 11.06 -13.10
C ASP A 243 -16.23 11.11 -14.65
N ASN A 244 -15.09 11.18 -15.34
CA ASN A 244 -15.04 10.98 -16.80
C ASN A 244 -15.34 9.51 -17.18
N LYS A 245 -14.99 8.60 -16.28
CA LYS A 245 -15.29 7.17 -16.35
C LYS A 245 -15.84 6.75 -14.99
N ILE A 246 -16.48 5.59 -14.96
CA ILE A 246 -16.95 4.98 -13.72
C ILE A 246 -15.73 4.40 -13.00
N VAL A 247 -15.57 4.76 -11.73
CA VAL A 247 -14.59 4.18 -10.82
C VAL A 247 -15.38 3.46 -9.73
N THR A 248 -14.94 2.25 -9.38
CA THR A 248 -15.51 1.53 -8.23
C THR A 248 -14.44 1.43 -7.14
N LEU A 249 -14.80 1.81 -5.93
CA LEU A 249 -13.96 1.77 -4.73
C LEU A 249 -14.51 0.70 -3.79
N ALA A 250 -13.63 0.06 -3.03
CA ALA A 250 -13.97 -0.74 -1.87
C ALA A 250 -13.25 -0.16 -0.65
N SER A 251 -13.90 -0.13 0.50
CA SER A 251 -13.42 0.56 1.69
C SER A 251 -13.95 -0.09 2.96
N SER A 252 -13.11 -0.16 3.99
CA SER A 252 -13.49 -0.66 5.32
C SER A 252 -13.82 0.44 6.33
N PHE A 253 -13.79 1.72 5.94
CA PHE A 253 -13.89 2.84 6.90
C PHE A 253 -14.55 4.12 6.38
N VAL A 254 -14.80 4.22 5.08
CA VAL A 254 -15.45 5.36 4.46
C VAL A 254 -16.41 4.88 3.37
N GLY A 255 -17.58 5.50 3.28
CA GLY A 255 -18.62 5.20 2.31
C GLY A 255 -18.84 6.32 1.29
N GLU A 256 -20.07 6.47 0.80
CA GLU A 256 -20.42 7.54 -0.13
C GLU A 256 -20.53 8.92 0.54
N LEU A 257 -20.85 8.95 1.83
CA LEU A 257 -21.07 10.18 2.61
C LEU A 257 -19.99 10.37 3.70
N PRO A 258 -19.71 11.62 4.13
CA PRO A 258 -20.20 12.88 3.55
C PRO A 258 -19.55 13.20 2.19
N LYS A 259 -20.24 13.97 1.34
CA LYS A 259 -19.71 14.45 0.06
C LYS A 259 -19.13 15.85 0.24
N SER A 260 -17.97 16.09 -0.37
CA SER A 260 -17.36 17.42 -0.47
C SER A 260 -17.32 17.92 -1.92
N GLN A 261 -17.29 19.23 -2.09
CA GLN A 261 -17.07 19.85 -3.40
C GLN A 261 -15.58 19.90 -3.70
N VAL A 262 -15.19 19.51 -4.92
CA VAL A 262 -13.79 19.53 -5.36
C VAL A 262 -13.67 20.11 -6.77
N SER A 263 -12.67 20.96 -6.97
CA SER A 263 -12.33 21.49 -8.30
C SER A 263 -11.56 20.45 -9.11
N ARG A 264 -12.10 20.05 -10.26
CA ARG A 264 -11.49 19.05 -11.15
C ARG A 264 -11.39 19.58 -12.57
N TYR A 265 -10.25 19.35 -13.20
CA TYR A 265 -10.07 19.67 -14.61
C TYR A 265 -11.12 18.98 -15.49
N ASN A 266 -11.70 19.74 -16.43
CA ASN A 266 -12.66 19.26 -17.41
C ASN A 266 -12.17 19.62 -18.83
N LYS A 267 -11.90 18.60 -19.65
CA LYS A 267 -11.33 18.78 -21.00
C LYS A 267 -12.17 19.59 -22.02
N PRO A 268 -13.51 19.62 -22.01
CA PRO A 268 -14.29 20.28 -23.06
C PRO A 268 -14.29 21.82 -22.96
N HIS A 269 -13.52 22.43 -22.07
CA HIS A 269 -13.40 23.90 -21.94
C HIS A 269 -11.95 24.35 -22.19
N LYS A 270 -11.39 24.00 -23.35
CA LYS A 270 -10.27 24.77 -23.92
C LYS A 270 -10.87 25.88 -24.79
N ARG A 271 -10.73 27.13 -24.34
CA ARG A 271 -10.68 28.30 -25.23
C ARG A 271 -9.28 28.37 -25.85
#